data_AF-A0A524QUC5-F1
#
_entry.id   AF-A0A524QUC5-F1
#
_cell.length_a   1.000
_cell.length_b   1.000
_cell.length_c   1.000
_cell.angle_alpha   90.00
_cell.angle_beta   90.00
_cell.angle_gamma   90.00
#
_symmetry.space_group_name_H-M   'P 1'
#
loop_
_entity.id
_entity.type
_entity.pdbx_description
1 polymer ?
#
loop_
_entity_poly.entity_id
_entity_poly.type
_entity_poly.pdbx_seq_one_letter_code
_entity_poly.pdbx_strand_id
1 'polypeptide(L)'
;MIRIARVRRILLFATTSVLLAAASWTFGTSTSLIEQDAELGIISTDEATIYRALAIVRPAALPAKYLVATTVPGKCATDEVREAMKVILSDPDLYKSYKEVLSRPVMQEVCESGQGHFWLHYDITGSNAVPLIDDNHNEIPDFVERGAIIADSCWRYEVQNLGHLPPPSDGTLGGGVDKYDIYFMRVGVYGYTQAELPGPNAWNDYSSHIVVHCDFADFPANQEPEGNALGALKVTIAHEFYHAIQFAYDVGEEIK
;
A
#
# COMPACT_ATOMS: atom_id res chain seq x y z
N MET A 1 21.04 -94.88 -9.27
CA MET A 1 19.92 -93.96 -8.98
C MET A 1 20.45 -92.54 -8.99
N ILE A 2 20.14 -91.78 -10.04
CA ILE A 2 20.66 -90.44 -10.33
C ILE A 2 19.70 -89.41 -9.72
N ARG A 3 20.20 -88.42 -8.97
CA ARG A 3 19.44 -87.23 -8.55
C ARG A 3 20.02 -85.99 -9.22
N ILE A 4 19.21 -85.38 -10.08
CA ILE A 4 19.48 -84.15 -10.83
C ILE A 4 19.16 -82.95 -9.94
N ALA A 5 20.12 -82.04 -9.77
CA ALA A 5 19.93 -80.76 -9.08
C ALA A 5 19.36 -79.71 -10.05
N ARG A 6 18.23 -79.07 -9.67
CA ARG A 6 17.61 -77.96 -10.41
C ARG A 6 18.29 -76.64 -10.07
N VAL A 7 18.84 -75.95 -11.06
CA VAL A 7 19.31 -74.56 -10.97
C VAL A 7 18.12 -73.63 -11.24
N ARG A 8 17.79 -72.74 -10.30
CA ARG A 8 16.81 -71.65 -10.49
C ARG A 8 17.52 -70.42 -11.06
N ARG A 9 17.14 -70.00 -12.27
CA ARG A 9 17.51 -68.68 -12.84
C ARG A 9 16.55 -67.62 -12.30
N ILE A 10 17.09 -66.55 -11.74
CA ILE A 10 16.36 -65.34 -11.35
C ILE A 10 16.48 -64.36 -12.53
N LEU A 11 15.35 -63.97 -13.13
CA LEU A 11 15.30 -62.83 -14.06
C LEU A 11 15.13 -61.54 -13.24
N LEU A 12 16.06 -60.61 -13.37
CA LEU A 12 15.86 -59.21 -12.97
C LEU A 12 15.23 -58.44 -14.13
N PHE A 13 14.05 -57.86 -13.91
CA PHE A 13 13.48 -56.82 -14.78
C PHE A 13 13.96 -55.46 -14.30
N ALA A 14 14.72 -54.74 -15.14
CA ALA A 14 15.06 -53.34 -14.91
C ALA A 14 13.95 -52.47 -15.53
N THR A 15 13.17 -51.81 -14.69
CA THR A 15 12.23 -50.77 -15.13
C THR A 15 12.96 -49.44 -15.16
N THR A 16 13.25 -48.93 -16.35
CA THR A 16 13.70 -47.55 -16.54
C THR A 16 12.52 -46.60 -16.35
N SER A 17 12.45 -45.97 -15.19
CA SER A 17 11.50 -44.89 -14.91
C SER A 17 11.99 -43.61 -15.60
N VAL A 18 11.28 -43.16 -16.63
CA VAL A 18 11.44 -41.82 -17.20
C VAL A 18 10.80 -40.83 -16.23
N LEU A 19 11.61 -40.04 -15.54
CA LEU A 19 11.16 -38.90 -14.74
C LEU A 19 10.78 -37.77 -15.71
N LEU A 20 9.48 -37.58 -15.93
CA LEU A 20 8.95 -36.34 -16.49
C LEU A 20 8.97 -35.29 -15.36
N ALA A 21 9.90 -34.34 -15.41
CA ALA A 21 9.84 -33.16 -14.56
C ALA A 21 8.68 -32.30 -15.03
N ALA A 22 7.55 -32.35 -14.33
CA ALA A 22 6.51 -31.35 -14.48
C ALA A 22 7.08 -30.03 -13.95
N ALA A 23 7.21 -29.03 -14.83
CA ALA A 23 7.49 -27.67 -14.40
C ALA A 23 6.30 -27.21 -13.54
N SER A 24 6.51 -27.16 -12.23
CA SER A 24 5.60 -26.54 -11.28
C SER A 24 5.58 -25.05 -11.59
N TRP A 25 4.50 -24.57 -12.19
CA TRP A 25 4.22 -23.14 -12.27
C TRP A 25 3.90 -22.68 -10.84
N THR A 26 4.88 -22.14 -10.13
CA THR A 26 4.60 -21.37 -8.92
C THR A 26 3.91 -20.09 -9.38
N PHE A 27 2.63 -19.93 -9.07
CA PHE A 27 1.95 -18.65 -9.22
C PHE A 27 2.60 -17.67 -8.25
N GLY A 28 3.54 -16.88 -8.74
CA GLY A 28 4.21 -15.83 -7.97
C GLY A 28 3.29 -14.64 -7.75
N THR A 29 3.43 -13.95 -6.63
CA THR A 29 2.89 -12.58 -6.46
C THR A 29 3.60 -11.63 -7.42
N SER A 30 3.01 -10.44 -7.65
CA SER A 30 3.67 -9.36 -8.41
C SER A 30 5.09 -9.13 -7.92
N THR A 31 5.26 -9.04 -6.59
CA THR A 31 6.56 -8.90 -5.93
C THR A 31 7.54 -10.00 -6.30
N SER A 32 7.14 -11.27 -6.22
CA SER A 32 8.05 -12.38 -6.52
C SER A 32 8.49 -12.44 -7.99
N LEU A 33 7.62 -12.04 -8.92
CA LEU A 33 7.97 -11.96 -10.34
C LEU A 33 8.93 -10.80 -10.61
N ILE A 34 8.72 -9.67 -9.95
CA ILE A 34 9.60 -8.50 -10.03
C ILE A 34 10.98 -8.84 -9.46
N GLU A 35 11.04 -9.46 -8.30
CA GLU A 35 12.29 -9.89 -7.64
C GLU A 35 13.05 -10.89 -8.50
N GLN A 36 12.37 -11.90 -9.04
CA GLN A 36 12.98 -12.88 -9.92
C GLN A 36 13.61 -12.23 -11.15
N ASP A 37 12.91 -11.30 -11.80
CA ASP A 37 13.44 -10.63 -12.99
C ASP A 37 14.61 -9.69 -12.65
N ALA A 38 14.61 -9.07 -11.46
CA ALA A 38 15.75 -8.30 -10.97
C ALA A 38 16.98 -9.18 -10.70
N GLU A 39 16.80 -10.33 -10.06
CA GLU A 39 17.88 -11.30 -9.80
C GLU A 39 18.49 -11.85 -11.10
N LEU A 40 17.66 -12.02 -12.13
CA LEU A 40 18.09 -12.45 -13.45
C LEU A 40 18.69 -11.30 -14.30
N GLY A 41 18.67 -10.06 -13.82
CA GLY A 41 19.15 -8.88 -14.55
C GLY A 41 18.28 -8.51 -15.75
N ILE A 42 17.02 -8.98 -15.79
CA ILE A 42 16.05 -8.63 -16.83
C ILE A 42 15.56 -7.19 -16.64
N ILE A 43 15.42 -6.77 -15.38
CA ILE A 43 15.18 -5.38 -14.97
C ILE A 43 16.26 -4.94 -13.99
N SER A 44 16.52 -3.64 -13.91
CA SER A 44 17.41 -3.05 -12.92
C SER A 44 16.83 -3.13 -11.51
N THR A 45 17.68 -2.95 -10.48
CA THR A 45 17.25 -2.84 -9.08
C THR A 45 16.33 -1.64 -8.84
N ASP A 46 16.55 -0.58 -9.59
CA ASP A 46 15.80 0.68 -9.51
C ASP A 46 14.40 0.49 -10.10
N GLU A 47 14.31 -0.13 -11.29
CA GLU A 47 13.03 -0.53 -11.88
C GLU A 47 12.27 -1.50 -10.98
N ALA A 48 12.95 -2.48 -10.37
CA ALA A 48 12.32 -3.41 -9.45
C ALA A 48 11.76 -2.71 -8.21
N THR A 49 12.45 -1.70 -7.69
CA THR A 49 11.97 -0.90 -6.55
C THR A 49 10.74 -0.09 -6.94
N ILE A 50 10.76 0.56 -8.10
CA ILE A 50 9.60 1.30 -8.62
C ILE A 50 8.42 0.35 -8.88
N TYR A 51 8.65 -0.82 -9.48
CA TYR A 51 7.59 -1.78 -9.78
C TYR A 51 6.96 -2.36 -8.51
N ARG A 52 7.72 -2.59 -7.44
CA ARG A 52 7.14 -3.00 -6.16
C ARG A 52 6.17 -1.95 -5.60
N ALA A 53 6.54 -0.67 -5.65
CA ALA A 53 5.62 0.40 -5.25
C ALA A 53 4.40 0.48 -6.18
N LEU A 54 4.60 0.44 -7.51
CA LEU A 54 3.49 0.45 -8.49
C LEU A 54 2.52 -0.71 -8.28
N ALA A 55 2.99 -1.90 -7.90
CA ALA A 55 2.15 -3.05 -7.58
C ALA A 55 1.15 -2.77 -6.45
N ILE A 56 1.43 -1.77 -5.62
CA ILE A 56 0.62 -1.37 -4.47
C ILE A 56 -0.21 -0.13 -4.82
N VAL A 57 0.45 0.95 -5.23
CA VAL A 57 -0.16 2.29 -5.30
C VAL A 57 -0.86 2.56 -6.63
N ARG A 58 -0.41 1.91 -7.71
CA ARG A 58 -1.00 2.09 -9.04
C ARG A 58 -0.77 0.84 -9.89
N PRO A 59 -1.44 -0.28 -9.57
CA PRO A 59 -1.19 -1.55 -10.25
C PRO A 59 -1.34 -1.44 -11.76
N ALA A 60 -2.31 -0.65 -12.24
CA ALA A 60 -2.54 -0.42 -13.68
C ALA A 60 -1.33 0.19 -14.43
N ALA A 61 -0.35 0.77 -13.74
CA ALA A 61 0.88 1.29 -14.34
C ALA A 61 2.01 0.23 -14.43
N LEU A 62 1.79 -0.98 -13.91
CA LEU A 62 2.75 -2.07 -14.04
C LEU A 62 2.77 -2.66 -15.46
N PRO A 63 3.94 -3.12 -15.94
CA PRO A 63 4.00 -4.03 -17.07
C PRO A 63 3.11 -5.27 -16.86
N ALA A 64 2.41 -5.69 -17.90
CA ALA A 64 1.40 -6.76 -17.82
C ALA A 64 1.91 -8.09 -17.24
N LYS A 65 3.21 -8.39 -17.40
CA LYS A 65 3.86 -9.57 -16.80
C LYS A 65 3.77 -9.59 -15.28
N TYR A 66 3.78 -8.42 -14.63
CA TYR A 66 3.78 -8.28 -13.17
C TYR A 66 2.39 -8.00 -12.59
N LEU A 67 1.35 -7.97 -13.42
CA LEU A 67 -0.03 -7.78 -12.96
C LEU A 67 -0.60 -9.07 -12.38
N VAL A 68 -0.25 -9.37 -11.13
CA VAL A 68 -0.83 -10.49 -10.39
C VAL A 68 -1.74 -9.98 -9.28
N ALA A 69 -2.95 -10.55 -9.20
CA ALA A 69 -3.87 -10.26 -8.10
C ALA A 69 -3.27 -10.74 -6.77
N THR A 70 -3.14 -9.83 -5.81
CA THR A 70 -2.73 -10.17 -4.45
C THR A 70 -3.93 -10.75 -3.71
N THR A 71 -3.75 -11.90 -3.03
CA THR A 71 -4.84 -12.57 -2.29
C THR A 71 -4.89 -12.19 -0.82
N VAL A 72 -3.83 -11.57 -0.28
CA VAL A 72 -3.74 -11.10 1.10
C VAL A 72 -3.27 -9.65 1.08
N PRO A 73 -4.10 -8.68 1.50
CA PRO A 73 -3.70 -7.29 1.51
C PRO A 73 -2.49 -7.04 2.40
N GLY A 74 -1.54 -6.23 1.92
CA GLY A 74 -0.45 -5.74 2.77
C GLY A 74 -0.98 -4.74 3.80
N LYS A 75 -0.26 -4.51 4.90
CA LYS A 75 -0.72 -3.62 5.98
C LYS A 75 -0.43 -2.16 5.67
N CYS A 76 0.85 -1.82 5.51
CA CYS A 76 1.34 -0.48 5.22
C CYS A 76 2.28 -0.57 4.02
N ALA A 77 2.36 0.49 3.23
CA ALA A 77 3.32 0.60 2.12
C ALA A 77 4.16 1.89 2.14
N THR A 78 4.18 2.61 3.26
CA THR A 78 4.91 3.88 3.43
C THR A 78 6.39 3.73 3.06
N ASP A 79 7.05 2.68 3.52
CA ASP A 79 8.45 2.42 3.23
C ASP A 79 8.69 2.08 1.76
N GLU A 80 7.87 1.21 1.17
CA GLU A 80 7.96 0.84 -0.23
C GLU A 80 7.77 2.05 -1.16
N VAL A 81 6.80 2.91 -0.85
CA VAL A 81 6.56 4.15 -1.57
C VAL A 81 7.75 5.08 -1.42
N ARG A 82 8.22 5.32 -0.19
CA ARG A 82 9.37 6.20 0.09
C ARG A 82 10.63 5.74 -0.65
N GLU A 83 10.94 4.46 -0.66
CA GLU A 83 12.11 3.94 -1.38
C GLU A 83 11.98 4.11 -2.89
N ALA A 84 10.79 3.87 -3.46
CA ALA A 84 10.54 4.16 -4.87
C ALA A 84 10.67 5.66 -5.19
N MET A 85 10.18 6.54 -4.31
CA MET A 85 10.34 7.98 -4.48
C MET A 85 11.80 8.41 -4.50
N LYS A 86 12.63 7.89 -3.58
CA LYS A 86 14.07 8.17 -3.56
C LYS A 86 14.73 7.79 -4.87
N VAL A 87 14.43 6.61 -5.40
CA VAL A 87 14.93 6.14 -6.70
C VAL A 87 14.48 7.08 -7.82
N ILE A 88 13.17 7.35 -7.93
CA ILE A 88 12.60 8.20 -8.99
C ILE A 88 13.19 9.62 -8.97
N LEU A 89 13.37 10.21 -7.78
CA LEU A 89 13.90 11.57 -7.63
C LEU A 89 15.41 11.65 -7.86
N SER A 90 16.14 10.54 -7.74
CA SER A 90 17.60 10.51 -7.91
C SER A 90 18.07 10.45 -9.36
N ASP A 91 17.20 10.03 -10.28
CA ASP A 91 17.51 9.86 -11.70
C ASP A 91 16.53 10.68 -12.57
N PRO A 92 17.02 11.64 -13.40
CA PRO A 92 16.17 12.46 -14.26
C PRO A 92 15.32 11.69 -15.29
N ASP A 93 15.81 10.57 -15.81
CA ASP A 93 15.09 9.74 -16.78
C ASP A 93 14.00 8.92 -16.10
N LEU A 94 14.25 8.43 -14.88
CA LEU A 94 13.23 7.81 -14.04
C LEU A 94 12.19 8.83 -13.60
N TYR A 95 12.59 10.02 -13.17
CA TYR A 95 11.67 11.12 -12.84
C TYR A 95 10.75 11.43 -14.02
N LYS A 96 11.31 11.59 -15.23
CA LYS A 96 10.52 11.84 -16.44
C LYS A 96 9.51 10.73 -16.73
N SER A 97 9.86 9.47 -16.44
CA SER A 97 9.05 8.30 -16.73
C SER A 97 7.98 8.01 -15.66
N TYR A 98 8.27 8.34 -14.40
CA TYR A 98 7.49 7.91 -13.24
C TYR A 98 7.02 9.03 -12.31
N LYS A 99 7.19 10.32 -12.66
CA LYS A 99 6.70 11.44 -11.84
C LYS A 99 5.21 11.36 -11.48
N GLU A 100 4.39 10.72 -12.30
CA GLU A 100 2.96 10.54 -12.00
C GLU A 100 2.75 9.62 -10.78
N VAL A 101 3.70 8.74 -10.45
CA VAL A 101 3.70 7.98 -9.19
C VAL A 101 3.76 8.91 -7.98
N LEU A 102 4.42 10.06 -8.12
CA LEU A 102 4.60 11.05 -7.07
C LEU A 102 3.42 12.02 -6.93
N SER A 103 2.50 12.05 -7.90
CA SER A 103 1.39 13.01 -7.89
C SER A 103 0.29 12.57 -6.94
N ARG A 104 -0.31 13.52 -6.21
CA ARG A 104 -1.53 13.28 -5.45
C ARG A 104 -2.66 12.73 -6.33
N PRO A 105 -3.53 11.88 -5.79
CA PRO A 105 -4.74 11.45 -6.49
C PRO A 105 -5.68 12.64 -6.77
N VAL A 106 -6.45 12.54 -7.85
CA VAL A 106 -7.56 13.46 -8.13
C VAL A 106 -8.86 12.71 -7.86
N MET A 107 -9.68 13.23 -6.96
CA MET A 107 -10.92 12.60 -6.50
C MET A 107 -12.14 13.47 -6.84
N GLN A 108 -13.33 12.87 -6.80
CA GLN A 108 -14.59 13.53 -7.16
C GLN A 108 -15.08 14.50 -6.08
N GLU A 109 -14.98 14.09 -4.82
CA GLU A 109 -15.58 14.78 -3.67
C GLU A 109 -14.56 14.95 -2.55
N VAL A 110 -14.82 15.92 -1.67
CA VAL A 110 -14.02 16.20 -0.47
C VAL A 110 -14.91 16.50 0.74
N CYS A 111 -14.55 15.95 1.89
CA CYS A 111 -15.18 16.18 3.18
C CYS A 111 -14.16 16.82 4.14
N GLU A 112 -14.50 17.95 4.75
CA GLU A 112 -13.68 18.55 5.82
C GLU A 112 -14.03 17.90 7.17
N SER A 113 -13.01 17.58 7.98
CA SER A 113 -13.23 17.05 9.32
C SER A 113 -13.85 18.08 10.27
N GLY A 114 -14.57 17.62 11.30
CA GLY A 114 -15.32 18.50 12.20
C GLY A 114 -14.45 19.49 13.00
N GLN A 115 -13.20 19.15 13.28
CA GLN A 115 -12.21 20.04 13.90
C GLN A 115 -11.42 20.88 12.87
N GLY A 116 -11.62 20.65 11.57
CA GLY A 116 -10.98 21.41 10.50
C GLY A 116 -9.48 21.13 10.36
N HIS A 117 -9.01 19.95 10.75
CA HIS A 117 -7.61 19.56 10.56
C HIS A 117 -7.38 18.78 9.27
N PHE A 118 -8.40 18.10 8.76
CA PHE A 118 -8.26 17.17 7.64
C PHE A 118 -9.24 17.46 6.52
N TRP A 119 -8.78 17.15 5.30
CA TRP A 119 -9.61 16.97 4.12
C TRP A 119 -9.57 15.53 3.66
N LEU A 120 -10.75 14.95 3.48
CA LEU A 120 -10.94 13.56 3.12
C LEU A 120 -11.47 13.51 1.70
N HIS A 121 -10.63 13.08 0.76
CA HIS A 121 -10.90 13.03 -0.67
C HIS A 121 -11.38 11.65 -1.09
N TYR A 122 -12.49 11.57 -1.81
CA TYR A 122 -13.11 10.29 -2.16
C TYR A 122 -13.84 10.34 -3.51
N ASP A 123 -14.03 9.16 -4.09
CA ASP A 123 -14.89 8.97 -5.26
C ASP A 123 -16.23 8.38 -4.83
N ILE A 124 -17.30 8.74 -5.54
CA ILE A 124 -18.65 8.14 -5.38
C ILE A 124 -18.99 7.18 -6.53
N THR A 125 -18.12 7.09 -7.54
CA THR A 125 -18.26 6.20 -8.69
C THR A 125 -16.91 5.63 -9.12
N GLY A 126 -16.91 4.59 -9.94
CA GLY A 126 -15.68 3.97 -10.43
C GLY A 126 -15.01 3.03 -9.42
N SER A 127 -13.75 2.67 -9.67
CA SER A 127 -13.06 1.64 -8.88
C SER A 127 -12.67 2.10 -7.47
N ASN A 128 -12.50 3.41 -7.26
CA ASN A 128 -12.15 3.98 -5.97
C ASN A 128 -13.37 4.39 -5.13
N ALA A 129 -14.59 4.09 -5.61
CA ALA A 129 -15.80 4.50 -4.92
C ALA A 129 -15.82 3.95 -3.49
N VAL A 130 -16.11 4.84 -2.53
CA VAL A 130 -16.39 4.45 -1.14
C VAL A 130 -17.79 3.84 -1.03
N PRO A 131 -18.11 3.11 0.07
CA PRO A 131 -19.49 2.70 0.34
C PRO A 131 -20.42 3.91 0.40
N LEU A 132 -21.47 3.92 -0.42
CA LEU A 132 -22.37 5.08 -0.62
C LEU A 132 -23.51 5.19 0.41
N ILE A 133 -23.45 4.44 1.50
CA ILE A 133 -24.45 4.52 2.56
C ILE A 133 -24.34 5.91 3.21
N ASP A 134 -25.46 6.60 3.31
CA ASP A 134 -25.64 7.90 3.98
C ASP A 134 -26.98 7.84 4.71
N ASP A 135 -26.98 7.24 5.90
CA ASP A 135 -28.21 7.02 6.68
C ASP A 135 -28.78 8.35 7.22
N ASN A 136 -27.93 9.36 7.43
CA ASN A 136 -28.31 10.64 7.98
C ASN A 136 -28.73 11.69 6.91
N HIS A 137 -28.53 11.36 5.63
CA HIS A 137 -28.91 12.15 4.45
C HIS A 137 -28.25 13.52 4.39
N ASN A 138 -26.97 13.62 4.78
CA ASN A 138 -26.20 14.86 4.70
C ASN A 138 -25.32 14.98 3.45
N GLU A 139 -25.48 14.07 2.49
CA GLU A 139 -24.76 14.00 1.21
C GLU A 139 -23.29 13.55 1.34
N ILE A 140 -22.85 13.16 2.54
CA ILE A 140 -21.53 12.58 2.80
C ILE A 140 -21.71 11.12 3.18
N PRO A 141 -21.03 10.17 2.51
CA PRO A 141 -21.14 8.77 2.90
C PRO A 141 -20.66 8.55 4.34
N ASP A 142 -21.43 7.78 5.12
CA ASP A 142 -21.17 7.51 6.54
C ASP A 142 -19.73 6.99 6.74
N PHE A 143 -19.22 6.18 5.81
CA PHE A 143 -17.85 5.67 5.86
C PHE A 143 -16.78 6.79 5.88
N VAL A 144 -16.98 7.84 5.08
CA VAL A 144 -16.09 9.01 5.03
C VAL A 144 -16.24 9.85 6.29
N GLU A 145 -17.47 10.06 6.78
CA GLU A 145 -17.71 10.77 8.04
C GLU A 145 -17.03 10.08 9.23
N ARG A 146 -17.11 8.74 9.28
CA ARG A 146 -16.39 7.95 10.28
C ARG A 146 -14.88 8.14 10.16
N GLY A 147 -14.34 8.17 8.94
CA GLY A 147 -12.94 8.51 8.69
C GLY A 147 -12.55 9.88 9.25
N ALA A 148 -13.39 10.89 9.02
CA ALA A 148 -13.15 12.26 9.49
C ALA A 148 -13.13 12.34 11.02
N ILE A 149 -14.08 11.68 11.69
CA ILE A 149 -14.14 11.60 13.16
C ILE A 149 -12.90 10.88 13.73
N ILE A 150 -12.45 9.81 13.07
CA ILE A 150 -11.26 9.07 13.48
C ILE A 150 -10.01 9.94 13.35
N ALA A 151 -9.82 10.59 12.21
CA ALA A 151 -8.66 11.47 11.96
C ALA A 151 -8.57 12.60 13.01
N ASP A 152 -9.71 13.25 13.28
CA ASP A 152 -9.86 14.25 14.33
C ASP A 152 -9.53 13.72 15.74
N SER A 153 -9.85 12.44 16.00
CA SER A 153 -9.48 11.78 17.26
C SER A 153 -7.99 11.50 17.35
N CYS A 154 -7.36 11.07 16.25
CA CYS A 154 -5.92 10.86 16.16
C CYS A 154 -5.16 12.17 16.38
N TRP A 155 -5.56 13.26 15.71
CA TRP A 155 -4.96 14.57 15.93
C TRP A 155 -5.05 15.03 17.39
N ARG A 156 -6.24 14.96 17.99
CA ARG A 156 -6.42 15.30 19.39
C ARG A 156 -5.53 14.46 20.31
N TYR A 157 -5.36 13.18 20.02
CA TYR A 157 -4.52 12.32 20.84
C TYR A 157 -3.02 12.60 20.62
N GLU A 158 -2.52 12.47 19.40
CA GLU A 158 -1.08 12.57 19.10
C GLU A 158 -0.56 14.00 19.27
N VAL A 159 -1.26 15.01 18.73
CA VAL A 159 -0.78 16.40 18.74
C VAL A 159 -1.15 17.10 20.04
N GLN A 160 -2.42 17.06 20.44
CA GLN A 160 -2.88 17.87 21.58
C GLN A 160 -2.60 17.21 22.94
N ASN A 161 -2.79 15.90 23.06
CA ASN A 161 -2.59 15.21 24.35
C ASN A 161 -1.15 14.76 24.57
N LEU A 162 -0.49 14.17 23.56
CA LEU A 162 0.92 13.73 23.68
C LEU A 162 1.92 14.85 23.36
N GLY A 163 1.50 15.90 22.66
CA GLY A 163 2.36 17.04 22.35
C GLY A 163 3.32 16.80 21.19
N HIS A 164 3.02 15.85 20.29
CA HIS A 164 3.80 15.65 19.08
C HIS A 164 3.69 16.87 18.15
N LEU A 165 4.74 17.09 17.34
CA LEU A 165 4.68 18.09 16.27
C LEU A 165 3.59 17.66 15.28
N PRO A 166 2.72 18.58 14.83
CA PRO A 166 1.79 18.27 13.74
C PRO A 166 2.57 18.01 12.45
N PRO A 167 1.99 17.26 11.49
CA PRO A 167 2.61 17.09 10.19
C PRO A 167 2.91 18.46 9.53
N PRO A 168 4.04 18.59 8.81
CA PRO A 168 4.36 19.84 8.12
C PRO A 168 3.28 20.24 7.12
N SER A 169 2.93 21.52 7.09
CA SER A 169 1.97 22.06 6.12
C SER A 169 2.51 21.92 4.70
N ASP A 170 1.62 21.57 3.77
CA ASP A 170 1.81 21.56 2.33
C ASP A 170 1.26 22.83 1.64
N GLY A 171 0.90 23.84 2.44
CA GLY A 171 0.34 25.11 2.00
C GLY A 171 -1.09 24.98 1.47
N THR A 172 -1.21 24.86 0.15
CA THR A 172 -2.51 24.79 -0.55
C THR A 172 -2.67 23.55 -1.42
N LEU A 173 -1.75 22.58 -1.29
CA LEU A 173 -1.87 21.30 -2.00
C LEU A 173 -3.10 20.55 -1.48
N GLY A 174 -3.70 19.68 -2.29
CA GLY A 174 -5.00 19.06 -1.98
C GLY A 174 -6.20 20.00 -2.08
N GLY A 175 -5.97 21.32 -2.20
CA GLY A 175 -6.97 22.34 -2.45
C GLY A 175 -7.38 23.14 -1.21
N GLY A 176 -7.01 22.67 -0.01
CA GLY A 176 -7.31 23.30 1.26
C GLY A 176 -6.13 24.11 1.75
N VAL A 177 -6.37 25.14 2.56
CA VAL A 177 -5.26 25.89 3.20
C VAL A 177 -4.94 25.25 4.54
N ASP A 178 -3.71 24.75 4.68
CA ASP A 178 -3.20 24.12 5.91
C ASP A 178 -4.10 22.96 6.40
N LYS A 179 -4.63 22.15 5.47
CA LYS A 179 -5.41 20.94 5.78
C LYS A 179 -4.58 19.72 5.45
N TYR A 180 -4.62 18.71 6.32
CA TYR A 180 -3.92 17.46 6.05
C TYR A 180 -4.82 16.52 5.22
N ASP A 181 -4.33 16.07 4.07
CA ASP A 181 -5.14 15.30 3.12
C ASP A 181 -5.09 13.78 3.35
N ILE A 182 -6.27 13.17 3.31
CA ILE A 182 -6.48 11.71 3.31
C ILE A 182 -7.27 11.34 2.06
N TYR A 183 -6.74 10.45 1.24
CA TYR A 183 -7.36 9.98 -0.01
C TYR A 183 -7.89 8.56 0.14
N PHE A 184 -9.16 8.33 -0.20
CA PHE A 184 -9.75 7.00 -0.27
C PHE A 184 -9.56 6.39 -1.66
N MET A 185 -8.71 5.38 -1.78
CA MET A 185 -8.39 4.76 -3.06
C MET A 185 -8.48 3.24 -3.02
N ARG A 186 -8.71 2.61 -4.17
CA ARG A 186 -8.57 1.16 -4.29
C ARG A 186 -7.10 0.80 -4.44
N VAL A 187 -6.49 0.31 -3.36
CA VAL A 187 -5.07 -0.06 -3.27
C VAL A 187 -4.90 -1.48 -2.72
N GLY A 188 -3.74 -2.11 -2.94
CA GLY A 188 -3.49 -3.49 -2.48
C GLY A 188 -3.16 -3.63 -0.98
N VAL A 189 -3.27 -2.55 -0.22
CA VAL A 189 -2.85 -2.44 1.18
C VAL A 189 -3.90 -1.71 2.02
N TYR A 190 -3.77 -1.71 3.35
CA TYR A 190 -4.69 -0.93 4.16
C TYR A 190 -4.51 0.58 3.90
N GLY A 191 -3.25 1.04 3.85
CA GLY A 191 -2.92 2.42 3.54
C GLY A 191 -1.41 2.63 3.37
N TYR A 192 -1.05 3.87 3.11
CA TYR A 192 0.33 4.37 3.13
C TYR A 192 0.33 5.89 3.31
N THR A 193 1.46 6.40 3.77
CA THR A 193 1.75 7.83 3.89
C THR A 193 2.85 8.19 2.92
N GLN A 194 2.61 9.21 2.07
CA GLN A 194 3.55 9.61 1.04
C GLN A 194 4.12 10.99 1.38
N ALA A 195 5.42 11.05 1.66
CA ALA A 195 6.16 12.30 1.80
C ALA A 195 6.25 13.03 0.46
N GLU A 196 6.32 14.37 0.48
CA GLU A 196 6.26 15.17 -0.74
C GLU A 196 7.35 16.24 -0.79
N LEU A 197 7.18 17.33 -0.05
CA LEU A 197 8.06 18.50 -0.11
C LEU A 197 8.75 18.69 1.24
N PRO A 198 10.00 19.21 1.25
CA PRO A 198 10.64 19.61 2.49
C PRO A 198 9.76 20.59 3.27
N GLY A 199 9.63 20.34 4.56
CA GLY A 199 8.92 21.20 5.49
C GLY A 199 9.68 22.50 5.80
N PRO A 200 9.10 23.37 6.64
CA PRO A 200 9.68 24.67 6.95
C PRO A 200 10.83 24.61 7.96
N ASN A 201 11.06 23.46 8.61
CA ASN A 201 12.07 23.36 9.66
C ASN A 201 13.48 23.16 9.09
N ALA A 202 14.49 23.31 9.95
CA ALA A 202 15.90 23.16 9.55
C ALA A 202 16.39 21.69 9.56
N TRP A 203 15.52 20.76 9.94
CA TRP A 203 15.81 19.32 9.94
C TRP A 203 15.06 18.64 8.79
N ASN A 204 15.15 17.31 8.74
CA ASN A 204 14.67 16.50 7.62
C ASN A 204 13.14 16.28 7.67
N ASP A 205 12.36 17.34 7.90
CA ASP A 205 10.90 17.27 7.93
C ASP A 205 10.31 17.39 6.52
N TYR A 206 9.20 16.69 6.28
CA TYR A 206 8.54 16.67 4.99
C TYR A 206 7.02 16.76 5.16
N SER A 207 6.38 17.56 4.30
CA SER A 207 4.93 17.49 4.11
C SER A 207 4.55 16.12 3.53
N SER A 208 3.31 15.71 3.73
CA SER A 208 2.82 14.42 3.25
C SER A 208 1.31 14.40 3.10
N HIS A 209 0.81 13.35 2.47
CA HIS A 209 -0.59 12.98 2.51
C HIS A 209 -0.73 11.49 2.82
N ILE A 210 -1.95 11.09 3.20
CA ILE A 210 -2.27 9.68 3.47
C ILE A 210 -3.16 9.15 2.36
N VAL A 211 -2.95 7.89 1.99
CA VAL A 211 -3.88 7.10 1.20
C VAL A 211 -4.40 5.94 2.03
N VAL A 212 -5.71 5.76 2.04
CA VAL A 212 -6.43 4.71 2.78
C VAL A 212 -7.26 3.92 1.77
N HIS A 213 -7.43 2.62 2.02
CA HIS A 213 -8.30 1.79 1.20
C HIS A 213 -9.75 2.31 1.18
N CYS A 214 -10.40 2.33 0.02
CA CYS A 214 -11.71 2.96 -0.15
C CYS A 214 -12.90 2.26 0.55
N ASP A 215 -12.88 0.94 0.76
CA ASP A 215 -14.00 0.22 1.41
C ASP A 215 -13.63 -0.90 2.41
N PHE A 216 -12.40 -1.43 2.37
CA PHE A 216 -11.94 -2.60 3.13
C PHE A 216 -12.81 -3.86 2.97
N ALA A 217 -13.56 -3.99 1.88
CA ALA A 217 -14.51 -5.09 1.69
C ALA A 217 -13.83 -6.46 1.63
N ASP A 218 -12.63 -6.52 1.05
CA ASP A 218 -11.85 -7.74 0.82
C ASP A 218 -10.74 -7.96 1.89
N PHE A 219 -10.84 -7.27 3.03
CA PHE A 219 -9.81 -7.30 4.07
C PHE A 219 -10.10 -8.33 5.17
N PRO A 220 -9.07 -8.86 5.85
CA PRO A 220 -9.24 -9.81 6.94
C PRO A 220 -10.20 -9.33 8.03
N ALA A 221 -10.95 -10.26 8.60
CA ALA A 221 -11.82 -9.97 9.74
C ALA A 221 -11.02 -9.47 10.95
N ASN A 222 -11.63 -8.59 11.75
CA ASN A 222 -11.08 -8.07 12.98
C ASN A 222 -12.14 -8.11 14.10
N GLN A 223 -11.81 -7.54 15.26
CA GLN A 223 -12.64 -7.62 16.47
C GLN A 223 -13.48 -6.35 16.70
N GLU A 224 -13.54 -5.46 15.71
CA GLU A 224 -14.32 -4.22 15.82
C GLU A 224 -15.83 -4.52 15.87
N PRO A 225 -16.53 -4.18 16.97
CA PRO A 225 -17.96 -4.46 17.10
C PRO A 225 -18.81 -3.77 16.03
N GLU A 226 -18.37 -2.63 15.53
CA GLU A 226 -19.06 -1.85 14.50
C GLU A 226 -18.77 -2.36 13.07
N GLY A 227 -17.97 -3.42 12.92
CA GLY A 227 -17.72 -4.10 11.65
C GLY A 227 -16.28 -4.02 11.17
N ASN A 228 -15.89 -5.01 10.36
CA ASN A 228 -14.51 -5.19 9.91
C ASN A 228 -13.96 -3.97 9.17
N ALA A 229 -14.74 -3.38 8.25
CA ALA A 229 -14.29 -2.24 7.46
C ALA A 229 -13.97 -1.02 8.33
N LEU A 230 -14.79 -0.75 9.35
CA LEU A 230 -14.55 0.34 10.28
C LEU A 230 -13.37 0.04 11.20
N GLY A 231 -13.19 -1.21 11.63
CA GLY A 231 -12.01 -1.61 12.41
C GLY A 231 -10.71 -1.43 11.63
N ALA A 232 -10.73 -1.77 10.35
CA ALA A 232 -9.62 -1.54 9.44
C ALA A 232 -9.36 -0.03 9.28
N LEU A 233 -10.38 0.76 8.96
CA LEU A 233 -10.29 2.22 8.82
C LEU A 233 -9.68 2.89 10.06
N LYS A 234 -10.15 2.52 11.27
CA LYS A 234 -9.65 3.03 12.55
C LYS A 234 -8.14 2.82 12.70
N VAL A 235 -7.69 1.58 12.50
CA VAL A 235 -6.28 1.22 12.66
C VAL A 235 -5.43 1.87 11.57
N THR A 236 -5.91 1.92 10.33
CA THR A 236 -5.17 2.53 9.22
C THR A 236 -4.97 4.01 9.41
N ILE A 237 -6.03 4.78 9.67
CA ILE A 237 -5.87 6.23 9.85
C ILE A 237 -4.93 6.52 11.03
N ALA A 238 -5.06 5.80 12.15
CA ALA A 238 -4.16 5.98 13.28
C ALA A 238 -2.70 5.66 12.93
N HIS A 239 -2.46 4.56 12.22
CA HIS A 239 -1.13 4.11 11.83
C HIS A 239 -0.47 5.09 10.84
N GLU A 240 -1.19 5.44 9.77
CA GLU A 240 -0.68 6.33 8.72
C GLU A 240 -0.54 7.78 9.22
N PHE A 241 -1.43 8.23 10.10
CA PHE A 241 -1.24 9.53 10.73
C PHE A 241 0.00 9.56 11.63
N TYR A 242 0.37 8.45 12.26
CA TYR A 242 1.60 8.40 13.03
C TYR A 242 2.85 8.49 12.14
N HIS A 243 2.84 7.89 10.94
CA HIS A 243 3.89 8.13 9.93
C HIS A 243 3.99 9.62 9.57
N ALA A 244 2.85 10.28 9.35
CA ALA A 244 2.82 11.73 9.09
C ALA A 244 3.40 12.56 10.24
N ILE A 245 3.14 12.16 11.49
CA ILE A 245 3.76 12.76 12.68
C ILE A 245 5.27 12.51 12.68
N GLN A 246 5.74 11.31 12.37
CA GLN A 246 7.17 11.00 12.29
C GLN A 246 7.88 11.85 11.23
N PHE A 247 7.23 12.13 10.09
CA PHE A 247 7.75 13.02 9.06
C PHE A 247 7.88 14.48 9.48
N ALA A 248 7.24 14.91 10.58
CA ALA A 248 7.51 16.19 11.20
C ALA A 248 8.88 16.25 11.91
N TYR A 249 9.47 15.09 12.22
CA TYR A 249 10.76 14.97 12.91
C TYR A 249 11.88 14.50 11.97
N ASP A 250 11.64 13.45 11.18
CA ASP A 250 12.56 12.93 10.17
C ASP A 250 11.79 12.07 9.16
N VAL A 251 11.84 12.41 7.87
CA VAL A 251 11.20 11.63 6.80
C VAL A 251 11.75 10.19 6.66
N GLY A 252 12.94 9.92 7.19
CA GLY A 252 13.49 8.57 7.27
C GLY A 252 12.89 7.73 8.39
N GLU A 253 12.08 8.33 9.29
CA GLU A 253 11.53 7.73 10.51
C GLU A 253 12.59 7.17 11.47
N GLU A 254 13.85 7.59 11.29
CA GLU A 254 14.95 7.27 12.17
C GLU A 254 14.84 8.11 13.45
N ILE A 255 13.98 7.71 14.38
CA ILE A 255 13.91 8.35 15.69
C ILE A 255 15.26 8.15 16.39
N LYS A 256 16.02 9.22 16.55
CA LYS A 256 17.26 9.26 17.35
C LYS A 256 16.97 9.47 18.83
#